data_AF-A0A8C0ZPB2-F1
#
_entry.id   AF-A0A8C0ZPB2-F1
#
_cell.length_a   1.000
_cell.length_b   1.000
_cell.length_c   1.000
_cell.angle_alpha   90.00
_cell.angle_beta   90.00
_cell.angle_gamma   90.00
#
_symmetry.space_group_name_H-M   'P 1'
#
loop_
_entity.id
_entity.type
_entity.pdbx_description
1 polymer ?
#
loop_
_entity_poly.entity_id
_entity_poly.type
_entity_poly.pdbx_seq_one_letter_code
_entity_poly.pdbx_strand_id
1 'polypeptide(L)'
;MRKLREIQQFIQKHRVVVYFLCLQEKEDIEGISVGAILSDYQRDRVENVCKRLNLQPLAYLWQRNQEDLLREMIASSVQAMIIKVAALGLDPDKHLGKTLDEMEPYLLELSKKYGVHVCGEGGEYETLTLDCPLFKKKIVVDSSEVVTHSADAFAPVAYLRFRELHLEDKVTPVPDNYKTSNYIHNS
;
A
#
# COMPACT_ATOMS: atom_id res chain seq x y z
N MET A 1 -35.34 10.19 -1.25
CA MET A 1 -34.95 11.08 -0.13
C MET A 1 -34.72 10.39 1.24
N ARG A 2 -35.30 9.20 1.52
CA ARG A 2 -35.07 8.47 2.78
C ARG A 2 -33.75 7.65 2.75
N LYS A 3 -33.50 6.93 1.65
CA LYS A 3 -32.22 6.23 1.37
C LYS A 3 -30.98 7.14 1.43
N LEU A 4 -31.07 8.36 0.92
CA LEU A 4 -29.95 9.31 0.92
C LEU A 4 -29.53 9.74 2.33
N ARG A 5 -30.49 9.84 3.27
CA ARG A 5 -30.24 10.24 4.66
C ARG A 5 -29.65 9.11 5.51
N GLU A 6 -30.08 7.87 5.28
CA GLU A 6 -29.49 6.68 5.91
C GLU A 6 -28.06 6.44 5.41
N ILE A 7 -27.80 6.68 4.12
CA ILE A 7 -26.45 6.65 3.54
C ILE A 7 -25.60 7.77 4.14
N GLN A 8 -26.11 8.99 4.33
CA GLN A 8 -25.39 10.09 5.01
C GLN A 8 -25.03 9.81 6.48
N GLN A 9 -25.87 9.10 7.23
CA GLN A 9 -25.54 8.67 8.60
C GLN A 9 -24.48 7.56 8.63
N PHE A 10 -24.47 6.67 7.63
CA PHE A 10 -23.41 5.68 7.46
C PHE A 10 -22.07 6.31 7.02
N ILE A 11 -22.14 7.36 6.18
CA ILE A 11 -21.02 8.17 5.66
C ILE A 11 -20.16 8.77 6.79
N GLN A 12 -20.75 9.21 7.91
CA GLN A 12 -19.97 9.82 9.01
C GLN A 12 -19.07 8.84 9.78
N LYS A 13 -19.33 7.53 9.73
CA LYS A 13 -18.66 6.56 10.60
C LYS A 13 -17.50 5.80 9.95
N HIS A 14 -17.39 5.79 8.61
CA HIS A 14 -16.44 4.93 7.89
C HIS A 14 -15.78 5.68 6.71
N ARG A 15 -14.79 6.52 7.02
CA ARG A 15 -14.10 7.49 6.13
C ARG A 15 -13.48 6.97 4.81
N VAL A 16 -13.62 5.68 4.49
CA VAL A 16 -13.03 5.04 3.28
C VAL A 16 -14.09 4.58 2.27
N VAL A 17 -15.36 4.45 2.68
CA VAL A 17 -16.42 3.88 1.81
C VAL A 17 -16.96 4.88 0.78
N VAL A 18 -16.75 6.19 1.02
CA VAL A 18 -17.35 7.28 0.22
C VAL A 18 -16.77 7.38 -1.18
N TYR A 19 -15.47 7.10 -1.36
CA TYR A 19 -14.80 7.29 -2.64
C TYR A 19 -15.24 6.26 -3.69
N PHE A 20 -15.44 5.01 -3.28
CA PHE A 20 -15.84 3.90 -4.16
C PHE A 20 -17.22 4.11 -4.78
N LEU A 21 -18.19 4.63 -4.02
CA LEU A 21 -19.57 4.82 -4.52
C LEU A 21 -19.64 5.91 -5.59
N CYS A 22 -18.82 6.96 -5.48
CA CYS A 22 -18.78 8.09 -6.42
C CYS A 22 -18.17 7.69 -7.78
N LEU A 23 -17.27 6.69 -7.80
CA LEU A 23 -16.63 6.21 -9.03
C LEU A 23 -17.57 5.32 -9.86
N GLN A 24 -18.38 4.47 -9.22
CA GLN A 24 -19.35 3.63 -9.94
C GLN A 24 -20.44 4.43 -10.66
N GLU A 25 -20.83 5.60 -10.16
CA GLU A 25 -21.82 6.43 -10.86
C GLU A 25 -21.27 7.05 -12.15
N LYS A 26 -19.96 6.99 -12.38
CA LYS A 26 -19.28 7.66 -13.50
C LYS A 26 -18.68 6.70 -14.53
N GLU A 27 -18.33 5.48 -14.12
CA GLU A 27 -17.62 4.52 -14.96
C GLU A 27 -18.21 3.12 -14.80
N ASP A 28 -18.15 2.31 -15.85
CA ASP A 28 -18.54 0.90 -15.80
C ASP A 28 -17.40 0.10 -15.16
N ILE A 29 -17.52 -0.16 -13.86
CA ILE A 29 -16.52 -0.86 -13.06
C ILE A 29 -17.09 -2.23 -12.68
N GLU A 30 -16.36 -3.29 -13.00
CA GLU A 30 -16.77 -4.67 -12.72
C GLU A 30 -16.11 -5.25 -11.45
N GLY A 31 -15.04 -4.64 -10.95
CA GLY A 31 -14.29 -5.17 -9.82
C GLY A 31 -13.44 -4.16 -9.06
N ILE A 32 -12.99 -4.57 -7.87
CA ILE A 32 -12.11 -3.78 -7.00
C ILE A 32 -10.93 -4.66 -6.61
N SER A 33 -9.71 -4.20 -6.94
CA SER A 33 -8.48 -4.80 -6.41
C SER A 33 -8.08 -4.18 -5.08
N VAL A 34 -7.64 -5.03 -4.15
CA VAL A 34 -7.20 -4.61 -2.81
C VAL A 34 -5.85 -5.22 -2.44
N GLY A 35 -5.09 -4.47 -1.64
CA GLY A 35 -3.77 -4.84 -1.18
C GLY A 35 -3.73 -5.51 0.20
N ALA A 36 -4.85 -6.04 0.71
CA ALA A 36 -4.85 -6.77 1.98
C ALA A 36 -4.02 -8.06 1.85
N ILE A 37 -3.07 -8.28 2.75
CA ILE A 37 -2.16 -9.43 2.70
C ILE A 37 -2.61 -10.50 3.69
N LEU A 38 -2.90 -10.14 4.94
CA LEU A 38 -3.25 -11.13 5.98
C LEU A 38 -4.55 -10.82 6.74
N SER A 39 -4.97 -9.56 6.91
CA SER A 39 -6.16 -9.24 7.70
C SER A 39 -7.48 -9.69 7.04
N ASP A 40 -8.12 -10.68 7.65
CA ASP A 40 -9.50 -11.08 7.31
C ASP A 40 -10.49 -9.93 7.51
N TYR A 41 -10.33 -9.12 8.55
CA TYR A 41 -11.21 -7.96 8.78
C TYR A 41 -11.19 -6.96 7.62
N GLN A 42 -10.00 -6.65 7.09
CA GLN A 42 -9.87 -5.76 5.94
C GLN A 42 -10.50 -6.36 4.68
N ARG A 43 -10.24 -7.66 4.44
CA ARG A 43 -10.82 -8.40 3.31
C ARG A 43 -12.34 -8.45 3.38
N ASP A 44 -12.90 -8.94 4.49
CA ASP A 44 -14.34 -9.10 4.69
C ASP A 44 -15.08 -7.78 4.53
N ARG A 45 -14.47 -6.68 4.99
CA ARG A 45 -15.06 -5.35 4.85
C ARG A 45 -15.18 -4.95 3.38
N VAL A 46 -14.18 -5.23 2.55
CA VAL A 46 -14.20 -4.98 1.11
C VAL A 46 -15.22 -5.90 0.44
N GLU A 47 -15.20 -7.19 0.74
CA GLU A 47 -16.15 -8.16 0.15
C GLU A 47 -17.60 -7.78 0.43
N ASN A 48 -17.91 -7.34 1.65
CA ASN A 48 -19.24 -6.86 2.02
C ASN A 48 -19.66 -5.58 1.26
N VAL A 49 -18.71 -4.72 0.88
CA VAL A 49 -18.99 -3.56 0.00
C VAL A 49 -19.23 -4.05 -1.43
N CYS A 50 -18.31 -4.84 -1.98
CA CYS A 50 -18.39 -5.37 -3.33
C CYS A 50 -19.69 -6.14 -3.58
N LYS A 51 -20.12 -6.99 -2.63
CA LYS A 51 -21.38 -7.74 -2.71
C LYS A 51 -22.61 -6.84 -2.83
N ARG A 52 -22.63 -5.68 -2.15
CA ARG A 52 -23.75 -4.73 -2.22
C ARG A 52 -23.78 -3.93 -3.51
N LEU A 53 -22.63 -3.81 -4.17
CA LEU A 53 -22.41 -3.02 -5.37
C LEU A 53 -22.32 -3.88 -6.64
N ASN A 54 -22.51 -5.21 -6.51
CA ASN A 54 -22.33 -6.18 -7.58
C ASN A 54 -20.96 -6.10 -8.26
N LEU A 55 -19.91 -5.90 -7.46
CA LEU A 55 -18.52 -5.85 -7.91
C LEU A 55 -17.77 -7.13 -7.53
N GLN A 56 -16.79 -7.51 -8.33
CA GLN A 56 -15.87 -8.60 -8.03
C GLN A 56 -14.71 -8.09 -7.13
N PRO A 57 -14.55 -8.57 -5.89
CA PRO A 57 -13.34 -8.31 -5.10
C PRO A 57 -12.15 -9.13 -5.65
N LEU A 58 -11.00 -8.49 -5.81
CA LEU A 58 -9.75 -9.08 -6.30
C LEU A 58 -8.65 -8.89 -5.25
N ALA A 59 -8.53 -9.85 -4.33
CA ALA A 59 -7.56 -9.85 -3.22
C ALA A 59 -6.38 -10.79 -3.51
N TYR A 60 -5.58 -10.47 -4.55
CA TYR A 60 -4.52 -11.36 -5.05
C TYR A 60 -3.38 -11.64 -4.06
N LEU A 61 -3.19 -10.76 -3.07
CA LEU A 61 -2.11 -10.88 -2.09
C LEU A 61 -2.55 -11.63 -0.82
N TRP A 62 -3.85 -11.90 -0.66
CA TRP A 62 -4.38 -12.44 0.59
C TRP A 62 -3.87 -13.85 0.87
N GLN A 63 -3.39 -14.08 2.10
CA GLN A 63 -2.79 -15.32 2.59
C GLN A 63 -1.56 -15.81 1.81
N ARG A 64 -0.95 -14.98 0.97
CA ARG A 64 0.38 -15.26 0.42
C ARG A 64 1.43 -15.21 1.54
N ASN A 65 2.53 -15.96 1.36
CA ASN A 65 3.69 -15.87 2.23
C ASN A 65 4.32 -14.47 2.15
N GLN A 66 4.51 -13.83 3.30
CA GLN A 66 4.97 -12.44 3.36
C GLN A 66 6.44 -12.26 2.97
N GLU A 67 7.31 -13.24 3.24
CA GLU A 67 8.71 -13.16 2.80
C GLU A 67 8.80 -13.22 1.27
N ASP A 68 8.04 -14.12 0.66
CA ASP A 68 7.97 -14.25 -0.79
C ASP A 68 7.41 -12.97 -1.42
N LEU A 69 6.34 -12.42 -0.85
CA LEU A 69 5.76 -11.15 -1.31
C LEU A 69 6.76 -10.00 -1.24
N LEU A 70 7.51 -9.87 -0.14
CA LEU A 70 8.54 -8.83 -0.01
C LEU A 70 9.59 -8.97 -1.10
N ARG A 71 10.10 -10.19 -1.32
CA ARG A 71 11.09 -10.47 -2.37
C ARG A 71 10.53 -10.24 -3.77
N GLU A 72 9.28 -10.61 -4.02
CA GLU A 72 8.59 -10.36 -5.30
C GLU A 72 8.46 -8.86 -5.57
N MET A 73 8.14 -8.04 -4.56
CA MET A 73 8.09 -6.58 -4.69
C MET A 73 9.46 -5.98 -5.04
N ILE A 74 10.51 -6.42 -4.34
CA ILE A 74 11.90 -5.99 -4.59
C ILE A 74 12.34 -6.40 -6.01
N ALA A 75 12.13 -7.67 -6.38
CA ALA A 75 12.47 -8.19 -7.71
C ALA A 75 11.68 -7.49 -8.83
N SER A 76 10.45 -7.05 -8.55
CA SER A 76 9.61 -6.26 -9.46
C SER A 76 9.99 -4.77 -9.51
N SER A 77 11.12 -4.38 -8.91
CA SER A 77 11.60 -2.99 -8.87
C SER A 77 10.62 -2.00 -8.25
N VAL A 78 9.85 -2.44 -7.24
CA VAL A 78 9.02 -1.55 -6.42
C VAL A 78 9.89 -0.87 -5.37
N GLN A 79 10.19 0.40 -5.59
CA GLN A 79 10.98 1.25 -4.70
C GLN A 79 10.07 1.84 -3.62
N ALA A 80 9.81 1.07 -2.57
CA ALA A 80 9.02 1.50 -1.42
C ALA A 80 9.92 1.91 -0.25
N MET A 81 9.76 3.14 0.24
CA MET A 81 10.49 3.70 1.38
C MET A 81 9.68 3.55 2.67
N ILE A 82 10.32 3.18 3.79
CA ILE A 82 9.71 3.20 5.12
C ILE A 82 9.50 4.65 5.57
N ILE A 83 8.24 5.03 5.79
CA ILE A 83 7.84 6.38 6.19
C ILE A 83 7.29 6.47 7.61
N LYS A 84 7.03 5.33 8.26
CA LYS A 84 6.61 5.26 9.65
C LYS A 84 7.12 3.96 10.25
N VAL A 85 7.47 4.00 11.52
CA VAL A 85 7.76 2.81 12.34
C VAL A 85 6.95 2.87 13.63
N ALA A 86 6.53 1.70 14.12
CA ALA A 86 5.70 1.56 15.32
C ALA A 86 5.82 0.16 15.96
N ALA A 87 6.99 -0.49 15.86
CA ALA A 87 7.18 -1.83 16.41
C ALA A 87 8.51 -1.98 17.15
N LEU A 88 8.54 -2.96 18.05
CA LEU A 88 9.75 -3.35 18.76
C LEU A 88 10.86 -3.73 17.78
N GLY A 89 12.04 -3.13 17.97
CA GLY A 89 13.19 -3.33 17.11
C GLY A 89 13.25 -2.40 15.90
N LEU A 90 12.19 -1.65 15.57
CA LEU A 90 12.27 -0.62 14.56
C LEU A 90 12.68 0.73 15.18
N ASP A 91 13.95 1.07 14.98
CA ASP A 91 14.57 2.35 15.35
C ASP A 91 14.30 3.45 14.29
N PRO A 92 13.62 4.56 14.65
CA PRO A 92 13.34 5.66 13.75
C PRO A 92 14.55 6.25 13.06
N ASP A 93 15.65 6.44 13.79
CA ASP A 93 16.86 7.12 13.30
C ASP A 93 17.63 6.26 12.29
N LYS A 94 17.41 4.93 12.33
CA LYS A 94 18.10 3.96 11.47
C LYS A 94 17.25 3.45 10.31
N HIS A 95 15.93 3.48 10.42
CA HIS A 95 15.04 2.78 9.49
C HIS A 95 14.13 3.71 8.70
N LEU A 96 13.73 4.87 9.23
CA LEU A 96 12.97 5.84 8.43
C LEU A 96 13.81 6.30 7.24
N GLY A 97 13.19 6.33 6.06
CA GLY A 97 13.85 6.73 4.82
C GLY A 97 14.58 5.61 4.08
N LYS A 98 14.74 4.43 4.68
CA LYS A 98 15.28 3.25 3.97
C LYS A 98 14.22 2.60 3.09
N THR A 99 14.67 2.02 1.98
CA THR A 99 13.83 1.22 1.09
C THR A 99 13.56 -0.17 1.68
N LEU A 100 12.52 -0.84 1.19
CA LEU A 100 12.23 -2.23 1.53
C LEU A 100 13.35 -3.19 1.13
N ASP A 101 14.07 -2.91 0.04
CA ASP A 101 15.24 -3.68 -0.38
C ASP A 101 16.36 -3.61 0.67
N GLU A 102 16.72 -2.38 1.08
CA GLU A 102 17.72 -2.17 2.14
C GLU A 102 17.32 -2.76 3.50
N MET A 103 16.01 -2.87 3.74
CA MET A 103 15.45 -3.35 5.01
C MET A 103 15.14 -4.85 5.02
N GLU A 104 15.13 -5.55 3.87
CA GLU A 104 14.72 -6.95 3.77
C GLU A 104 15.44 -7.85 4.77
N PRO A 105 16.79 -7.86 4.86
CA PRO A 105 17.48 -8.76 5.79
C PRO A 105 17.11 -8.48 7.25
N TYR A 106 16.90 -7.21 7.59
CA TYR A 106 16.57 -6.78 8.95
C TYR A 106 15.13 -7.13 9.33
N LEU A 107 14.18 -6.94 8.42
CA LEU A 107 12.77 -7.30 8.65
C LEU A 107 12.60 -8.82 8.81
N LEU A 108 13.35 -9.62 8.05
CA LEU A 108 13.38 -11.07 8.21
C LEU A 108 13.97 -11.50 9.56
N GLU A 109 15.01 -10.82 10.04
CA GLU A 109 15.57 -11.07 11.37
C GLU A 109 14.59 -10.69 12.48
N LEU A 110 13.97 -9.50 12.40
CA LEU A 110 12.98 -9.03 13.36
C LEU A 110 11.78 -9.98 13.44
N SER A 111 11.30 -10.47 12.29
CA SER A 111 10.20 -11.43 12.24
C SER A 111 10.54 -12.70 13.02
N LYS A 112 11.74 -13.26 12.82
CA LYS A 112 12.20 -14.44 13.58
C LYS A 112 12.35 -14.18 15.08
N LYS A 113 12.76 -12.98 15.46
CA LYS A 113 13.07 -12.63 16.85
C LYS A 113 11.85 -12.21 17.67
N TYR A 114 10.94 -11.46 17.06
CA TYR A 114 9.83 -10.80 17.74
C TYR A 114 8.46 -11.10 17.13
N GLY A 115 8.39 -11.84 16.02
CA GLY A 115 7.13 -12.19 15.36
C GLY A 115 6.47 -11.02 14.62
N VAL A 116 7.22 -9.98 14.25
CA VAL A 116 6.69 -8.87 13.45
C VAL A 116 6.32 -9.35 12.04
N HIS A 117 5.28 -8.77 11.46
CA HIS A 117 4.88 -9.06 10.09
C HIS A 117 5.89 -8.44 9.12
N VAL A 118 6.51 -9.28 8.28
CA VAL A 118 7.55 -8.88 7.32
C VAL A 118 7.03 -7.84 6.32
N CYS A 119 5.73 -7.86 6.00
CA CYS A 119 5.08 -6.87 5.14
C CYS A 119 4.39 -5.72 5.90
N GLY A 120 4.57 -5.62 7.22
CA GLY A 120 4.01 -4.52 8.03
C GLY A 120 2.50 -4.56 8.27
N GLU A 121 1.84 -5.71 8.06
CA GLU A 121 0.37 -5.86 8.18
C GLU A 121 -0.18 -5.42 9.55
N GLY A 122 0.57 -5.66 10.63
CA GLY A 122 0.18 -5.28 11.99
C GLY A 122 0.29 -3.78 12.27
N GLY A 123 0.71 -2.99 11.27
CA GLY A 123 1.01 -1.56 11.41
C GLY A 123 2.40 -1.31 11.98
N GLU A 124 3.31 -2.29 11.88
CA GLU A 124 4.68 -2.18 12.38
C GLU A 124 5.46 -1.07 11.69
N TYR A 125 5.20 -0.88 10.40
CA TYR A 125 5.70 0.24 9.62
C TYR A 125 4.72 0.57 8.49
N GLU A 126 4.88 1.75 7.90
CA GLU A 126 4.16 2.16 6.69
C GLU A 126 5.17 2.53 5.61
N THR A 127 4.79 2.40 4.34
CA THR A 127 5.66 2.74 3.22
C THR A 127 5.06 3.76 2.26
N LEU A 128 5.93 4.43 1.51
CA LEU A 128 5.58 5.22 0.33
C LEU A 128 6.34 4.66 -0.87
N THR A 129 5.61 4.25 -1.90
CA THR A 129 6.22 3.85 -3.18
C THR A 129 6.69 5.08 -3.94
N LEU A 130 8.00 5.25 -4.01
CA LEU A 130 8.67 6.35 -4.73
C LEU A 130 8.79 6.05 -6.22
N ASP A 131 9.01 4.79 -6.57
CA ASP A 131 9.03 4.35 -7.97
C ASP A 131 8.57 2.89 -8.12
N CYS A 132 8.03 2.56 -9.28
CA CYS A 132 7.82 1.19 -9.75
C CYS A 132 7.71 1.18 -11.27
N PRO A 133 7.83 0.02 -11.96
CA PRO A 133 7.77 -0.02 -13.43
C PRO A 133 6.53 0.62 -14.05
N LEU A 134 5.40 0.65 -13.34
CA LEU A 134 4.14 1.25 -13.81
C LEU A 134 4.12 2.77 -13.73
N PHE A 135 5.02 3.40 -12.96
CA PHE A 135 5.06 4.85 -12.84
C PHE A 135 5.66 5.48 -14.11
N LYS A 136 5.12 6.62 -14.56
CA LYS A 136 5.69 7.40 -15.68
C LYS A 136 6.89 8.26 -15.26
N LYS A 137 6.86 8.75 -14.02
CA LYS A 137 7.90 9.54 -13.37
C LYS A 137 8.12 8.98 -11.97
N LYS A 138 9.33 9.07 -11.45
CA LYS A 138 9.61 8.70 -10.05
C LYS A 138 9.37 9.90 -9.14
N ILE A 139 8.99 9.64 -7.90
CA ILE A 139 8.85 10.64 -6.84
C ILE A 139 10.18 10.75 -6.12
N VAL A 140 10.71 11.96 -5.99
CA VAL A 140 11.94 12.26 -5.26
C VAL A 140 11.61 13.04 -4.01
N VAL A 141 12.21 12.63 -2.88
CA VAL A 141 12.10 13.30 -1.59
C VAL A 141 13.25 14.27 -1.45
N ASP A 142 12.96 15.56 -1.60
CA ASP A 142 13.98 16.62 -1.48
C ASP A 142 14.25 16.99 -0.03
N SER A 143 13.18 17.04 0.77
CA SER A 143 13.29 17.31 2.20
C SER A 143 12.18 16.67 3.01
N SER A 144 12.57 16.14 4.17
CA SER A 144 11.69 15.54 5.15
C SER A 144 12.23 15.78 6.56
N GLU A 145 11.36 15.65 7.55
CA GLU A 145 11.75 15.64 8.97
C GLU A 145 11.15 14.43 9.66
N VAL A 146 11.85 13.90 10.65
CA VAL A 146 11.32 12.86 11.53
C VAL A 146 10.43 13.51 12.59
N VAL A 147 9.21 13.00 12.73
CA VAL A 147 8.27 13.40 13.77
C VAL A 147 8.02 12.21 14.69
N THR A 148 8.47 12.33 15.94
CA THR A 148 8.19 11.34 16.99
C THR A 148 6.80 11.56 17.55
N HIS A 149 5.93 10.56 17.38
CA HIS A 149 4.59 10.54 17.97
C HIS A 149 4.59 9.96 19.39
N SER A 150 5.39 8.91 19.61
CA SER A 150 5.61 8.29 20.93
C SER A 150 7.07 7.92 21.08
N ALA A 151 7.70 8.37 22.17
CA ALA A 151 9.08 8.06 22.51
C ALA A 151 9.19 6.84 23.45
N ASP A 152 8.32 5.85 23.28
CA ASP A 152 8.38 4.61 24.05
C ASP A 152 9.77 3.95 23.91
N ALA A 153 10.32 3.46 25.02
CA ALA A 153 11.68 2.96 25.07
C ALA A 153 11.89 1.65 24.28
N PHE A 154 10.81 0.94 23.97
CA PHE A 154 10.85 -0.37 23.33
C PHE A 154 10.22 -0.33 21.93
N ALA A 155 9.12 0.39 21.74
CA ALA A 155 8.40 0.51 20.48
C ALA A 155 8.11 1.98 20.15
N PRO A 156 9.14 2.78 19.82
CA PRO A 156 8.95 4.16 19.44
C PRO A 156 8.06 4.25 18.21
N VAL A 157 7.20 5.26 18.19
CA VAL A 157 6.34 5.58 17.04
C VAL A 157 6.81 6.89 16.44
N ALA A 158 7.31 6.82 15.21
CA ALA A 158 7.79 7.99 14.48
C ALA A 158 7.48 7.86 12.99
N TYR A 159 7.38 8.99 12.31
CA TYR A 159 7.10 9.04 10.87
C TYR A 159 7.82 10.19 10.19
N LEU A 160 8.02 10.06 8.87
CA LEU A 160 8.53 11.11 8.01
C LEU A 160 7.40 12.09 7.67
N ARG A 161 7.63 13.37 7.99
CA ARG A 161 6.86 14.48 7.44
C ARG A 161 7.61 15.04 6.24
N PHE A 162 7.12 14.76 5.05
CA PHE A 162 7.65 15.34 3.82
C PHE A 162 7.38 16.84 3.77
N ARG A 163 8.43 17.61 3.47
CA ARG A 163 8.37 19.08 3.31
C ARG A 163 8.36 19.45 1.84
N GLU A 164 9.15 18.75 1.04
CA GLU A 164 9.26 18.97 -0.40
C GLU A 164 9.45 17.63 -1.13
N LEU A 165 8.72 17.50 -2.23
CA LEU A 165 8.69 16.35 -3.12
C LEU A 165 8.61 16.87 -4.55
N HIS A 166 9.34 16.27 -5.48
CA HIS A 166 9.17 16.54 -6.89
C HIS A 166 9.09 15.25 -7.73
N LEU A 167 8.73 15.41 -8.99
CA LEU A 167 8.68 14.31 -9.96
C LEU A 167 9.87 14.43 -10.91
N GLU A 168 10.64 13.36 -11.04
CA GLU A 168 11.69 13.24 -12.05
C GLU A 168 11.27 12.28 -13.16
N ASP A 169 11.61 12.64 -14.40
CA ASP A 169 11.50 11.71 -15.51
C ASP A 169 12.42 10.51 -15.29
N LYS A 170 11.93 9.34 -15.68
CA LYS A 170 12.74 8.12 -15.65
C LYS A 170 13.74 8.18 -16.78
N VAL A 171 14.98 7.80 -16.49
CA VAL A 171 15.97 7.57 -17.54
C VAL A 171 15.55 6.30 -18.28
N THR A 172 14.79 6.47 -19.37
CA THR A 172 14.26 5.36 -20.17
C THR A 172 15.38 4.42 -20.64
N PRO A 173 15.29 3.10 -20.43
CA PRO A 173 15.73 2.17 -21.46
C PRO A 173 14.67 2.22 -22.58
N VAL A 174 14.97 2.86 -23.70
CA VAL A 174 14.12 2.93 -24.92
C VAL A 174 13.86 1.52 -25.50
N PRO A 175 12.73 1.19 -26.18
CA PRO A 175 11.37 1.74 -26.20
C PRO A 175 10.23 0.71 -25.91
N ASP A 176 9.02 1.25 -25.76
CA ASP A 176 7.70 0.58 -25.70
C ASP A 176 7.48 -0.53 -26.74
N ASN A 177 7.50 -1.79 -26.29
CA ASN A 177 7.07 -2.94 -27.10
C ASN A 177 5.82 -3.66 -26.56
N TYR A 178 5.14 -3.14 -25.53
CA TYR A 178 3.85 -3.67 -25.11
C TYR A 178 2.72 -3.12 -25.99
N LYS A 179 2.73 -3.50 -27.28
CA LYS A 179 1.49 -3.58 -28.04
C LYS A 179 0.66 -4.69 -27.39
N THR A 180 -0.38 -4.32 -26.66
CA THR A 180 -1.46 -5.24 -26.32
C THR A 180 -1.99 -5.83 -27.62
N SER A 181 -1.70 -7.11 -27.86
CA SER A 181 -2.32 -7.88 -28.93
C SER A 181 -3.82 -7.93 -28.62
N ASN A 182 -4.62 -7.30 -29.46
CA ASN A 182 -6.07 -7.48 -29.50
C ASN A 182 -6.36 -8.97 -29.76
N TYR A 183 -6.66 -9.74 -28.72
CA TYR A 183 -7.35 -11.01 -28.88
C TYR A 183 -8.82 -10.69 -29.15
N ILE A 184 -9.14 -10.50 -30.42
CA ILE A 184 -10.50 -10.59 -30.94
C ILE A 184 -10.91 -12.05 -30.78
N HIS A 185 -11.79 -12.34 -29.83
CA HIS A 185 -12.52 -13.60 -29.83
C HIS A 185 -13.75 -13.42 -30.72
N ASN A 186 -13.59 -13.72 -32.01
CA ASN A 186 -14.70 -14.05 -32.90
C ASN A 186 -14.83 -15.57 -32.89
N SER A 187 -15.88 -16.09 -32.24
CA SER A 187 -16.73 -17.23 -32.62
C SER A 187 -17.73 -17.50 -31.50
#